data_AF-A0A978SWE0-F1
#
_entry.id   AF-A0A978SWE0-F1
#
_cell.length_a   1.000
_cell.length_b   1.000
_cell.length_c   1.000
_cell.angle_alpha   90.00
_cell.angle_beta   90.00
_cell.angle_gamma   90.00
#
_symmetry.space_group_name_H-M   'P 1'
#
loop_
_entity.id
_entity.type
_entity.pdbx_description
1 polymer ?
#
loop_
_entity_poly.entity_id
_entity_poly.type
_entity_poly.pdbx_seq_one_letter_code
_entity_poly.pdbx_strand_id
1 'polypeptide(L)'
;MNYQQVTEKLTQLGLDWHNPRIKAFISDVSDRTGRQHTPATLPTKALTRIYEFLEIYDQININLRKTKCSWGDKWIQTFFSQHSTKDNNGNPTNRLSMDKWKLLEQYTNEDFIAF
;
A
#
# COMPACT_ATOMS: atom_id res chain seq x y z
N MET A 1 -6.07 16.56 -0.60
CA MET A 1 -6.59 15.37 0.08
C MET A 1 -6.94 15.73 1.50
N ASN A 2 -8.14 15.36 1.97
CA ASN A 2 -8.53 15.57 3.36
C ASN A 2 -8.76 14.23 4.09
N TYR A 3 -8.89 14.28 5.41
CA TYR A 3 -9.10 13.10 6.25
C TYR A 3 -10.34 12.28 5.86
N GLN A 4 -11.44 12.97 5.50
CA GLN A 4 -12.71 12.36 5.16
C GLN A 4 -12.60 11.52 3.88
N GLN A 5 -11.97 12.06 2.83
CA GLN A 5 -11.75 11.35 1.56
C GLN A 5 -10.95 10.05 1.74
N VAL A 6 -9.93 10.06 2.59
CA VAL A 6 -9.15 8.86 2.90
C VAL A 6 -9.99 7.85 3.68
N THR A 7 -10.77 8.33 4.66
CA THR A 7 -11.67 7.48 5.46
C THR A 7 -12.72 6.78 4.59
N GLU A 8 -13.31 7.52 3.64
CA GLU A 8 -14.26 6.97 2.68
C GLU A 8 -13.63 5.89 1.80
N LYS A 9 -12.43 6.16 1.24
CA LYS A 9 -11.72 5.17 0.42
C LYS A 9 -11.34 3.92 1.20
N LEU A 10 -10.89 4.07 2.45
CA LEU A 10 -10.65 2.93 3.33
C LEU A 10 -11.89 2.08 3.51
N THR A 11 -13.01 2.72 3.81
CA THR A 11 -14.30 2.05 4.04
C THR A 11 -14.77 1.30 2.78
N GLN A 12 -14.63 1.91 1.61
CA GLN A 12 -14.93 1.28 0.31
C GLN A 12 -14.10 0.02 0.07
N LEU A 13 -12.85 0.00 0.53
CA LEU A 13 -11.93 -1.13 0.42
C LEU A 13 -12.10 -2.18 1.54
N GLY A 14 -13.05 -1.98 2.46
CA GLY A 14 -13.21 -2.83 3.64
C GLY A 14 -12.01 -2.73 4.61
N LEU A 15 -11.30 -1.60 4.58
CA LEU A 15 -10.17 -1.27 5.43
C LEU A 15 -10.57 -0.20 6.45
N ASP A 16 -9.74 -0.05 7.48
CA ASP A 16 -9.87 1.02 8.46
C ASP A 16 -8.51 1.63 8.81
N TRP A 17 -8.53 2.66 9.65
CA TRP A 17 -7.31 3.31 10.16
C TRP A 17 -6.47 2.40 11.08
N HIS A 18 -7.01 1.25 11.52
CA HIS A 18 -6.27 0.27 12.31
C HIS A 18 -5.49 -0.72 11.46
N ASN A 19 -5.62 -0.66 10.13
CA ASN A 19 -4.82 -1.46 9.21
C ASN A 19 -3.32 -1.36 9.56
N PRO A 20 -2.60 -2.49 9.74
CA PRO A 20 -1.21 -2.49 10.16
C PRO A 20 -0.27 -1.68 9.25
N ARG A 21 -0.53 -1.65 7.93
CA ARG A 21 0.31 -0.90 6.98
C ARG A 21 0.10 0.61 7.14
N ILE A 22 -1.13 1.03 7.35
CA ILE A 22 -1.48 2.44 7.56
C ILE A 22 -0.92 2.92 8.89
N LYS A 23 -1.10 2.14 9.96
CA LYS A 23 -0.49 2.45 11.27
C LYS A 23 1.02 2.58 11.19
N ALA A 24 1.70 1.65 10.51
CA ALA A 24 3.14 1.73 10.32
C ALA A 24 3.55 2.99 9.54
N PHE A 25 2.82 3.35 8.48
CA PHE A 25 3.08 4.58 7.75
C PHE A 25 2.90 5.84 8.61
N ILE A 26 1.85 5.89 9.43
CA ILE A 26 1.62 7.01 10.35
C ILE A 26 2.76 7.13 11.37
N SER A 27 3.22 6.00 11.92
CA SER A 27 4.38 5.96 12.82
C SER A 27 5.63 6.52 12.14
N ASP A 28 5.93 6.07 10.92
CA ASP A 28 7.09 6.56 10.15
C ASP A 28 7.01 8.07 9.87
N VAL A 29 5.80 8.60 9.63
CA VAL A 29 5.58 10.05 9.47
C VAL A 29 5.89 10.76 10.78
N SER A 30 5.41 10.23 11.90
CA SER A 30 5.67 10.78 13.23
C SER A 30 7.13 10.81 13.61
N ASP A 31 7.86 9.74 13.33
CA ASP A 31 9.29 9.64 13.60
C ASP A 31 10.08 10.67 12.79
N ARG A 32 9.70 10.89 11.51
CA ARG A 32 10.36 11.86 10.63
C ARG A 32 10.06 13.31 11.00
N THR A 33 8.86 13.61 11.50
CA THR A 33 8.47 14.98 11.87
C THR A 33 8.80 15.30 13.33
N GLY A 34 9.16 14.30 14.14
CA GLY A 34 9.34 14.44 15.58
C GLY A 34 8.03 14.75 16.32
N ARG A 35 6.87 14.50 15.70
CA ARG A 35 5.54 14.80 16.27
C ARG A 35 4.64 13.57 16.17
N GLN A 36 3.98 13.24 17.27
CA GLN A 36 2.97 12.19 17.28
C GLN A 36 1.76 12.63 16.45
N HIS A 37 1.41 11.84 15.44
CA HIS A 37 0.29 12.06 14.53
C HIS A 37 -0.76 10.97 14.73
N THR A 38 -2.01 11.39 14.81
CA THR A 38 -3.20 10.55 14.66
C THR A 38 -3.73 10.68 13.23
N PRO A 39 -4.60 9.77 12.76
CA PRO A 39 -5.24 9.91 11.44
C PRO A 39 -5.82 11.30 11.16
N ALA A 40 -6.49 11.90 12.15
CA ALA A 40 -7.11 13.22 12.04
C ALA A 40 -6.12 14.39 12.02
N THR A 41 -4.88 14.19 12.46
CA THR A 41 -3.84 15.23 12.59
C THR A 41 -2.69 15.05 11.60
N LEU A 42 -2.85 14.13 10.64
CA LEU A 42 -1.86 13.91 9.59
C LEU A 42 -1.74 15.14 8.69
N PRO A 43 -0.51 15.53 8.29
CA PRO A 43 -0.32 16.54 7.28
C PRO A 43 -0.98 16.14 5.95
N THR A 44 -1.49 17.11 5.19
CA THR A 44 -2.13 16.90 3.88
C THR A 44 -1.26 16.05 2.94
N LYS A 45 0.06 16.26 2.93
CA LYS A 45 0.99 15.49 2.11
C LYS A 45 1.00 14.00 2.47
N ALA A 46 0.89 13.67 3.76
CA ALA A 46 0.81 12.28 4.22
C ALA A 46 -0.54 11.65 3.85
N LEU A 47 -1.64 12.40 4.00
CA LEU A 47 -2.97 11.97 3.56
C LEU A 47 -3.03 11.68 2.05
N THR A 48 -2.46 12.56 1.22
CA THR A 48 -2.35 12.33 -0.24
C THR A 48 -1.61 11.03 -0.52
N ARG A 49 -0.51 10.76 0.17
CA ARG A 49 0.29 9.55 -0.06
C ARG A 49 -0.41 8.26 0.39
N ILE A 50 -1.19 8.32 1.47
CA ILE A 50 -2.07 7.20 1.86
C ILE A 50 -3.11 6.96 0.78
N TYR A 51 -3.75 8.02 0.28
CA TYR A 51 -4.76 7.90 -0.77
C TYR A 51 -4.18 7.28 -2.05
N GLU A 52 -3.00 7.75 -2.51
CA GLU A 52 -2.29 7.15 -3.65
C GLU A 52 -2.03 5.66 -3.47
N PHE A 53 -1.62 5.24 -2.27
CA PHE A 53 -1.46 3.82 -1.96
C PHE A 53 -2.79 3.04 -2.06
N LEU A 54 -3.88 3.61 -1.54
CA LEU A 54 -5.20 2.98 -1.59
C LEU A 54 -5.73 2.85 -3.02
N GLU A 55 -5.49 3.84 -3.88
CA GLU A 55 -5.83 3.78 -5.31
C GLU A 55 -5.09 2.64 -6.01
N ILE A 56 -3.77 2.52 -5.80
CA ILE A 56 -2.97 1.43 -6.38
C ILE A 56 -3.46 0.06 -5.85
N TYR A 57 -3.73 -0.04 -4.55
CA TYR A 57 -4.24 -1.26 -3.94
C TYR A 57 -5.61 -1.67 -4.52
N ASP A 58 -6.50 -0.70 -4.74
CA ASP A 58 -7.80 -0.93 -5.38
C ASP A 58 -7.63 -1.42 -6.82
N GLN A 59 -6.77 -0.76 -7.60
CA GLN A 59 -6.50 -1.14 -8.98
C GLN A 59 -5.93 -2.57 -9.08
N ILE A 60 -5.02 -2.94 -8.17
CA ILE A 60 -4.54 -4.32 -8.08
C ILE A 60 -5.69 -5.28 -7.75
N ASN A 61 -6.56 -4.98 -6.78
CA ASN A 61 -7.71 -5.85 -6.48
C ASN A 61 -8.63 -6.03 -7.69
N ILE A 62 -8.89 -4.97 -8.45
CA ILE A 62 -9.68 -5.01 -9.68
C ILE A 62 -9.01 -5.94 -10.70
N ASN A 63 -7.71 -5.76 -10.93
CA ASN A 63 -6.94 -6.56 -11.88
C ASN A 63 -6.85 -8.04 -11.48
N LEU A 64 -6.63 -8.34 -10.20
CA LEU A 64 -6.64 -9.71 -9.67
C LEU A 64 -8.01 -10.38 -9.86
N ARG A 65 -9.11 -9.65 -9.62
CA ARG A 65 -10.46 -10.19 -9.87
C ARG A 65 -10.71 -10.48 -11.34
N LYS A 66 -10.26 -9.62 -12.25
CA LYS A 66 -10.37 -9.83 -13.71
C LYS A 66 -9.61 -11.09 -14.16
N THR A 67 -8.36 -11.20 -13.73
CA THR A 67 -7.45 -12.32 -14.04
C THR A 67 -7.77 -13.63 -13.31
N LYS A 68 -8.76 -13.63 -12.41
CA LYS A 68 -9.06 -14.73 -11.47
C LYS A 68 -7.85 -15.12 -10.59
N CYS A 69 -6.95 -14.17 -10.36
CA CYS A 69 -5.83 -14.29 -9.44
C CYS A 69 -6.23 -13.84 -8.02
N SER A 70 -5.37 -14.17 -7.06
CA SER A 70 -5.55 -13.80 -5.66
C SER A 70 -4.25 -13.28 -5.06
N TRP A 71 -4.34 -12.51 -3.96
CA TRP A 71 -3.17 -12.11 -3.18
C TRP A 71 -2.32 -13.30 -2.68
N GLY A 72 -2.90 -14.49 -2.58
CA GLY A 72 -2.21 -15.71 -2.17
C GLY A 72 -1.39 -16.37 -3.28
N ASP A 73 -1.48 -15.89 -4.51
CA ASP A 73 -0.84 -16.53 -5.65
C ASP A 73 0.69 -16.50 -5.53
N LYS A 74 1.34 -17.59 -5.90
CA LYS A 74 2.78 -17.79 -5.72
C LYS A 74 3.62 -16.67 -6.33
N TRP A 75 3.20 -16.13 -7.47
CA TRP A 75 3.94 -15.07 -8.15
C TRP A 75 3.88 -13.75 -7.37
N ILE A 76 2.74 -13.43 -6.73
CA ILE A 76 2.61 -12.27 -5.84
C ILE A 76 3.48 -12.48 -4.60
N GLN A 77 3.42 -13.66 -3.98
CA GLN A 77 4.27 -13.99 -2.84
C GLN A 77 5.76 -13.88 -3.19
N THR A 78 6.14 -14.30 -4.41
CA THR A 78 7.50 -14.15 -4.94
C THR A 78 7.85 -12.68 -5.18
N PHE A 79 6.92 -11.87 -5.68
CA PHE A 79 7.13 -10.44 -5.85
C PHE A 79 7.43 -9.76 -4.50
N PHE A 80 6.65 -10.06 -3.46
CA PHE A 80 6.88 -9.54 -2.12
C PHE A 80 8.21 -10.02 -1.53
N SER A 81 8.60 -11.28 -1.72
CA SER A 81 9.89 -11.77 -1.20
C SER A 81 11.10 -11.10 -1.88
N GLN A 82 10.99 -10.76 -3.16
CA GLN A 82 12.06 -10.11 -3.92
C GLN A 82 12.17 -8.60 -3.69
N HIS A 83 11.03 -7.93 -3.46
CA HIS A 83 10.97 -6.46 -3.46
C HIS A 83 10.61 -5.84 -2.11
N SER A 84 10.28 -6.62 -1.10
CA SER A 84 10.04 -6.08 0.23
C SER A 84 11.32 -5.56 0.88
N THR A 85 11.14 -4.55 1.73
CA THR A 85 12.22 -4.12 2.63
C THR A 85 12.58 -5.28 3.56
N LYS A 86 13.85 -5.34 3.97
CA LYS A 86 14.36 -6.35 4.91
C LYS A 86 14.46 -5.75 6.31
N ASP A 87 14.19 -6.57 7.32
CA ASP A 87 14.49 -6.21 8.71
C ASP A 87 16.01 -6.30 8.98
N ASN A 88 16.42 -5.97 10.21
CA ASN A 88 17.82 -6.04 10.64
C ASN A 88 18.40 -7.46 10.61
N ASN A 89 17.56 -8.49 10.53
CA ASN A 89 17.94 -9.90 10.43
C ASN A 89 17.95 -10.40 8.98
N GLY A 90 17.70 -9.52 7.99
CA GLY A 90 17.66 -9.86 6.57
C GLY A 90 16.35 -10.49 6.10
N ASN A 91 15.32 -10.55 6.95
CA ASN A 91 14.03 -11.16 6.61
C ASN A 91 13.10 -10.17 5.89
N PRO A 92 12.35 -10.61 4.85
CA PRO A 92 11.29 -9.85 4.21
C PRO A 92 10.25 -9.30 5.20
N THR A 93 10.00 -7.98 5.21
CA THR A 93 8.98 -7.37 6.08
C THR A 93 7.59 -7.29 5.43
N ASN A 94 7.45 -7.77 4.19
CA ASN A 94 6.25 -7.61 3.35
C ASN A 94 5.82 -6.15 3.14
N ARG A 95 6.73 -5.19 3.36
CA ARG A 95 6.55 -3.77 3.05
C ARG A 95 7.22 -3.45 1.72
N LEU A 96 6.45 -2.94 0.78
CA LEU A 96 6.94 -2.47 -0.51
C LEU A 96 7.06 -0.95 -0.51
N SER A 97 8.06 -0.42 -1.22
CA SER A 97 8.09 1.02 -1.54
C SER A 97 6.96 1.35 -2.53
N MET A 98 6.61 2.64 -2.64
CA MET A 98 5.54 3.08 -3.56
C MET A 98 5.85 2.68 -5.02
N ASP A 99 7.12 2.77 -5.43
CA ASP A 99 7.51 2.38 -6.79
C ASP A 99 7.33 0.88 -7.03
N LYS A 100 7.53 0.05 -6.01
CA LYS A 100 7.27 -1.40 -6.09
C LYS A 100 5.78 -1.73 -6.06
N TRP A 101 4.95 -0.93 -5.40
CA TRP A 101 3.49 -1.02 -5.51
C TRP A 101 2.99 -0.73 -6.93
N LYS A 102 3.49 0.35 -7.55
CA LYS A 102 3.19 0.67 -8.96
C LYS A 102 3.68 -0.40 -9.93
N LEU A 103 4.84 -0.99 -9.65
CA LEU A 103 5.33 -2.11 -10.45
C LEU A 103 4.42 -3.35 -10.31
N LEU A 104 3.95 -3.65 -9.11
CA LEU A 104 3.00 -4.75 -8.91
C LEU A 104 1.69 -4.51 -9.65
N GLU A 105 1.15 -3.29 -9.60
CA GLU A 105 -0.03 -2.88 -10.38
C GLU A 105 0.14 -3.17 -11.87
N GLN A 106 1.28 -2.84 -12.45
CA GLN A 106 1.60 -3.15 -13.84
C GLN A 106 1.61 -4.66 -14.10
N TYR A 107 2.24 -5.45 -13.23
CA TYR A 107 2.30 -6.91 -13.39
C TYR A 107 0.93 -7.60 -13.26
N THR A 108 0.01 -6.99 -12.52
CA THR A 108 -1.37 -7.49 -12.40
C THR A 108 -2.23 -7.12 -13.61
N ASN A 109 -1.82 -6.13 -14.41
CA ASN A 109 -2.59 -5.66 -15.54
C ASN A 109 -2.43 -6.63 -16.73
N GLU A 110 -3.54 -7.16 -17.23
CA GLU A 110 -3.58 -8.10 -18.37
C GLU A 110 -2.99 -7.50 -19.65
N ASP A 111 -3.04 -6.18 -19.80
CA ASP A 111 -2.53 -5.46 -20.97
C ASP A 111 -1.04 -5.12 -20.87
N PHE A 112 -0.36 -5.50 -19.78
CA PHE A 112 1.04 -5.18 -19.58
C PHE A 112 1.97 -6.12 -20.37
N ILE A 113 2.63 -5.56 -21.38
CA ILE A 113 3.73 -6.20 -22.11
C ILE A 113 5.05 -5.65 -21.57
N ALA A 114 5.84 -6.49 -20.90
CA ALA A 114 7.19 -6.14 -20.48
C ALA A 114 8.11 -6.08 -21.72
N PHE A 115 8.72 -4.92 -21.98
CA PHE A 115 9.73 -4.71 -23.02
C PHE A 115 11.14 -4.59 -22.41
#